data_AF-C4LEQ9-F1
#
_entry.id   AF-C4LEQ9-F1
#
_cell.length_a   1.000
_cell.length_b   1.000
_cell.length_c   1.000
_cell.angle_alpha   90.00
_cell.angle_beta   90.00
_cell.angle_gamma   90.00
#
_symmetry.space_group_name_H-M   'P 1'
#
loop_
_entity.id
_entity.type
_entity.pdbx_description
1 polymer ?
#
loop_
_entity_poly.entity_id
_entity_poly.type
_entity_poly.pdbx_seq_one_letter_code
_entity_poly.pdbx_strand_id
1 'polypeptide(L)'
;MNQQLRPERSLPELVGWVKQEQLELHLGNERLAFLIAISSMARDEQTQELSEATLHDAFSYVSQLYGLMDETLTVRANNAINELVRQRLLSRFNTDPVAGESVYRLTRLAIGIIEFYLDQQQVNSVKLSLLLEQVAGELDKAYAAALHATDESAWDTEVYPRLKYSVEEILSRIDLTQRAMDDQQNQVKADIADLLNQNWTQAIHNCEKLLRETGQTLRELQDTLDAAGHKLQSGLLNIQETSRAQAISSVLVEQLTFDLQSRIDAILSWGQQCIELWARYDRHVHKFIRNAIDMDKNRVFSQRLRESIRDFDNHNWLLLVAQENRLLELRDETLVLHNDEITGDLPAMLEFQEIQVLDEKLSDHIGVYLSDFQVHGKPLDMADILKDYLQQYPEYQHFDVARMLVDQAVRLGYSAAELGGVRHPKWKPINNSGAKVQAHVIDQY
;
A
#
# COMPACT_ATOMS: atom_id res chain seq x y z
N MET A 1 -17.49 -32.23 0.75
CA MET A 1 -17.51 -31.89 2.19
C MET A 1 -17.35 -30.38 2.25
N ASN A 2 -18.46 -29.65 2.43
CA ASN A 2 -18.55 -28.20 2.24
C ASN A 2 -17.60 -27.46 3.18
N GLN A 3 -16.47 -27.00 2.64
CA GLN A 3 -15.74 -25.90 3.23
C GLN A 3 -16.67 -24.69 3.13
N GLN A 4 -17.30 -24.34 4.25
CA GLN A 4 -17.81 -23.00 4.43
C GLN A 4 -16.61 -22.07 4.28
N LEU A 5 -16.46 -21.49 3.08
CA LEU A 5 -15.90 -20.17 2.89
C LEU A 5 -16.53 -19.34 4.02
N ARG A 6 -15.78 -19.08 5.09
CA ARG A 6 -16.21 -18.11 6.08
C ARG A 6 -16.37 -16.83 5.25
N PRO A 7 -17.59 -16.28 5.08
CA PRO A 7 -17.70 -14.99 4.42
C PRO A 7 -16.77 -14.08 5.22
N GLU A 8 -15.92 -13.33 4.53
CA GLU A 8 -15.14 -12.26 5.13
C GLU A 8 -16.13 -11.32 5.81
N ARG A 9 -16.41 -11.60 7.08
CA ARG A 9 -17.36 -10.82 7.87
C ARG A 9 -16.76 -9.44 7.93
N SER A 10 -17.55 -8.44 7.56
CA SER A 10 -17.12 -7.05 7.67
C SER A 10 -16.72 -6.74 9.11
N LEU A 11 -15.81 -5.79 9.32
CA LEU A 11 -15.36 -5.43 10.68
C LEU A 11 -16.54 -5.20 11.66
N PRO A 12 -17.63 -4.50 11.28
CA PRO A 12 -18.81 -4.37 12.13
C PRO A 12 -19.54 -5.69 12.43
N GLU A 13 -19.59 -6.63 11.49
CA GLU A 13 -20.20 -7.95 11.70
C GLU A 13 -19.37 -8.84 12.62
N LEU A 14 -18.03 -8.77 12.54
CA LEU A 14 -17.14 -9.46 13.48
C LEU A 14 -17.35 -8.96 14.91
N VAL A 15 -17.39 -7.63 15.09
CA VAL A 15 -17.66 -7.02 16.40
C VAL A 15 -19.08 -7.34 16.89
N GLY A 16 -20.06 -7.34 15.98
CA GLY A 16 -21.44 -7.75 16.27
C GLY A 16 -21.53 -9.19 16.74
N TRP A 17 -20.79 -10.10 16.10
CA TRP A 17 -20.70 -11.52 16.47
C TRP A 17 -20.08 -11.72 17.85
N VAL A 18 -18.99 -11.01 18.18
CA VAL A 18 -18.38 -11.05 19.53
C VAL A 18 -19.39 -10.65 20.60
N LYS A 19 -20.18 -9.61 20.34
CA LYS A 19 -21.23 -9.14 21.25
C LYS A 19 -22.40 -10.13 21.38
N GLN A 20 -22.81 -10.77 20.28
CA GLN A 20 -23.89 -11.77 20.27
C GLN A 20 -23.50 -13.04 21.02
N GLU A 21 -22.28 -13.53 20.79
CA GLU A 21 -21.72 -14.74 21.44
C GLU A 21 -21.24 -14.49 22.87
N GLN A 22 -21.25 -13.23 23.35
CA GLN A 22 -20.76 -12.83 24.67
C GLN A 22 -19.35 -13.37 24.98
N LEU A 23 -18.44 -13.28 24.01
CA LEU A 23 -17.07 -13.74 24.19
C LEU A 23 -16.35 -12.81 25.17
N GLU A 24 -15.98 -13.36 26.33
CA GLU A 24 -15.28 -12.64 27.40
C GLU A 24 -14.14 -13.48 27.96
N LEU A 25 -13.08 -12.80 28.40
CA LEU A 25 -11.92 -13.41 29.04
C LEU A 25 -11.53 -12.57 30.25
N HIS A 26 -11.73 -13.13 31.44
CA HIS A 26 -11.43 -12.50 32.73
C HIS A 26 -10.46 -13.41 33.48
N LEU A 27 -9.17 -13.07 33.40
CA LEU A 27 -8.09 -13.80 34.09
C LEU A 27 -7.39 -12.86 35.07
N GLY A 28 -7.82 -12.87 36.33
CA GLY A 28 -7.06 -12.28 37.43
C GLY A 28 -5.81 -13.11 37.76
N ASN A 29 -4.90 -12.56 38.58
CA ASN A 29 -3.64 -13.24 38.94
C ASN A 29 -3.88 -14.63 39.58
N GLU A 30 -4.85 -14.74 40.50
CA GLU A 30 -5.26 -16.02 41.10
C GLU A 30 -5.74 -17.03 40.03
N ARG A 31 -6.57 -16.59 39.08
CA ARG A 31 -7.12 -17.45 38.02
C ARG A 31 -6.06 -17.90 37.03
N LEU A 32 -5.11 -17.02 36.71
CA LEU A 32 -3.96 -17.38 35.87
C LEU A 32 -3.04 -18.38 36.57
N ALA A 33 -2.75 -18.18 37.85
CA ALA A 33 -1.98 -19.13 38.65
C ALA A 33 -2.67 -20.50 38.73
N PHE A 34 -4.00 -20.52 38.90
CA PHE A 34 -4.80 -21.74 38.86
C PHE A 34 -4.73 -22.43 37.50
N LEU A 35 -4.85 -21.69 36.40
CA LEU A 35 -4.77 -22.23 35.05
C LEU A 35 -3.37 -22.82 34.75
N ILE A 36 -2.29 -22.20 35.25
CA ILE A 36 -0.92 -22.73 35.17
C ILE A 36 -0.77 -24.00 36.02
N ALA A 37 -1.32 -24.03 37.24
CA ALA A 37 -1.30 -25.20 38.10
C ALA A 37 -2.01 -26.41 37.44
N ILE A 38 -3.18 -26.17 36.84
CA ILE A 38 -3.91 -27.17 36.05
C ILE A 38 -3.02 -27.72 34.92
N SER A 39 -2.32 -26.84 34.19
CA SER A 39 -1.42 -27.28 33.12
C SER A 39 -0.26 -28.13 33.61
N SER A 40 0.29 -27.83 34.79
CA SER A 40 1.36 -28.63 35.37
C SER A 40 0.88 -30.04 35.68
N MET A 41 -0.29 -30.17 36.31
CA MET A 41 -0.88 -31.47 36.65
C MET A 41 -1.31 -32.25 35.40
N ALA A 42 -1.85 -31.57 34.39
CA ALA A 42 -2.22 -32.18 33.12
C ALA A 42 -1.03 -32.73 32.32
N ARG A 43 0.19 -32.21 32.55
CA ARG A 43 1.43 -32.73 31.93
C ARG A 43 1.89 -34.02 32.60
N ASP A 44 1.63 -34.18 33.89
CA ASP A 44 2.01 -35.37 34.67
C ASP A 44 1.06 -36.56 34.40
N GLU A 45 -0.20 -36.28 34.05
CA GLU A 45 -1.19 -37.30 33.68
C GLU A 45 -1.03 -37.78 32.22
N GLN A 46 -0.87 -39.08 32.02
CA GLN A 46 -0.68 -39.69 30.69
C GLN A 46 -1.87 -39.47 29.74
N THR A 47 -3.08 -39.35 30.27
CA THR A 47 -4.32 -39.19 29.49
C THR A 47 -4.67 -37.72 29.21
N GLN A 48 -4.01 -36.76 29.87
CA GLN A 48 -4.36 -35.33 29.85
C GLN A 48 -5.84 -35.05 30.19
N GLU A 49 -6.48 -35.97 30.92
CA GLU A 49 -7.88 -35.95 31.31
C GLU A 49 -7.96 -35.76 32.82
N LEU A 50 -8.43 -34.59 33.24
CA LEU A 50 -8.45 -34.21 34.65
C LEU A 50 -9.80 -34.51 35.27
N SER A 51 -9.80 -35.11 36.46
CA SER A 51 -11.01 -35.28 37.27
C SER A 51 -11.37 -34.00 38.04
N GLU A 52 -12.62 -33.89 38.50
CA GLU A 52 -13.03 -32.79 39.37
C GLU A 52 -12.19 -32.73 40.66
N ALA A 53 -11.83 -33.89 41.22
CA ALA A 53 -10.99 -33.97 42.41
C ALA A 53 -9.59 -33.37 42.18
N THR A 54 -8.96 -33.67 41.04
CA THR A 54 -7.63 -33.12 40.72
C THR A 54 -7.67 -31.60 40.49
N LEU A 55 -8.78 -31.07 39.95
CA LEU A 55 -8.98 -29.62 39.85
C LEU A 55 -9.18 -28.95 41.23
N HIS A 56 -9.91 -29.60 42.15
CA HIS A 56 -10.04 -29.12 43.52
C HIS A 56 -8.70 -29.09 44.25
N ASP A 57 -7.87 -30.11 44.07
CA ASP A 57 -6.54 -30.18 44.65
C ASP A 57 -5.62 -29.08 44.09
N ALA A 58 -5.65 -28.85 42.78
CA ALA A 58 -4.94 -27.74 42.13
C ALA A 58 -5.38 -26.37 42.69
N PHE A 59 -6.69 -26.18 42.88
CA PHE A 59 -7.22 -24.94 43.44
C PHE A 59 -6.84 -24.77 44.91
N SER A 60 -6.81 -25.85 45.69
CA SER A 60 -6.37 -25.84 47.08
C SER A 60 -4.93 -25.32 47.21
N TYR A 61 -4.03 -25.79 46.36
CA TYR A 61 -2.64 -25.32 46.34
C TYR A 61 -2.54 -23.81 46.06
N VAL A 62 -3.29 -23.31 45.07
CA VAL A 62 -3.32 -21.87 44.76
C VAL A 62 -3.97 -21.06 45.90
N SER A 63 -5.06 -21.54 46.49
CA SER A 63 -5.74 -20.87 47.61
C SER A 63 -4.82 -20.72 48.83
N GLN A 64 -4.01 -21.73 49.11
CA GLN A 64 -3.01 -21.69 50.20
C GLN A 64 -1.92 -20.64 49.93
N LEU A 65 -1.39 -20.57 48.71
CA LEU A 65 -0.36 -19.58 48.34
C LEU A 65 -0.85 -18.13 48.45
N TYR A 66 -2.13 -17.90 48.16
CA TYR A 66 -2.76 -16.58 48.26
C TYR A 66 -3.33 -16.26 49.66
N GLY A 67 -3.17 -17.15 50.64
CA GLY A 67 -3.57 -16.93 52.04
C GLY A 67 -5.08 -16.79 52.26
N LEU A 68 -5.89 -17.48 51.44
CA LEU A 68 -7.35 -17.37 51.48
C LEU A 68 -7.97 -18.36 52.49
N MET A 69 -9.18 -18.07 52.98
CA MET A 69 -9.84 -18.89 54.02
C MET A 69 -10.32 -20.27 53.49
N ASP A 70 -9.96 -21.34 54.21
CA ASP A 70 -10.22 -22.74 53.82
C ASP A 70 -11.71 -23.11 53.87
N GLU A 71 -12.51 -22.46 54.72
CA GLU A 71 -13.94 -22.79 54.93
C GLU A 71 -14.81 -22.61 53.66
N THR A 72 -14.34 -21.83 52.68
CA THR A 72 -15.06 -21.56 51.42
C THR A 72 -14.37 -22.15 50.19
N LEU A 73 -13.35 -23.00 50.38
CA LEU A 73 -12.50 -23.50 49.30
C LEU A 73 -13.28 -24.25 48.21
N THR A 74 -14.20 -25.14 48.61
CA THR A 74 -15.00 -25.96 47.67
C THR A 74 -15.91 -25.11 46.80
N VAL A 75 -16.62 -24.16 47.39
CA VAL A 75 -17.51 -23.23 46.67
C VAL A 75 -16.72 -22.34 45.72
N ARG A 76 -15.56 -21.84 46.16
CA ARG A 76 -14.69 -20.98 45.33
C ARG A 76 -14.03 -21.75 44.20
N ALA A 77 -13.60 -22.98 44.44
CA ALA A 77 -13.08 -23.88 43.41
C ALA A 77 -14.16 -24.15 42.34
N ASN A 78 -15.38 -24.47 42.73
CA ASN A 78 -16.49 -24.70 41.80
C ASN A 78 -16.80 -23.44 40.98
N ASN A 79 -16.80 -22.28 41.61
CA ASN A 79 -16.99 -21.01 40.89
C ASN A 79 -15.83 -20.75 39.91
N ALA A 80 -14.58 -21.03 40.30
CA ALA A 80 -13.41 -20.90 39.44
C ALA A 80 -13.49 -21.83 38.21
N ILE A 81 -13.80 -23.11 38.44
CA ILE A 81 -13.92 -24.11 37.37
C ILE A 81 -15.06 -23.73 36.42
N ASN A 82 -16.23 -23.37 36.94
CA ASN A 82 -17.37 -22.93 36.13
C ASN A 82 -17.06 -21.66 35.33
N GLU A 83 -16.30 -20.73 35.91
CA GLU A 83 -15.83 -19.52 35.23
C GLU A 83 -14.87 -19.86 34.08
N LEU A 84 -13.90 -20.76 34.31
CA LEU A 84 -12.98 -21.22 33.26
C LEU A 84 -13.72 -21.98 32.14
N VAL A 85 -14.75 -22.76 32.46
CA VAL A 85 -15.59 -23.43 31.45
C VAL A 85 -16.41 -22.42 30.66
N ARG A 86 -17.02 -21.42 31.33
CA ARG A 86 -17.80 -20.35 30.69
C ARG A 86 -16.94 -19.53 29.72
N GLN A 87 -15.70 -19.23 30.09
CA GLN A 87 -14.73 -18.50 29.25
C GLN A 87 -14.08 -19.38 28.16
N ARG A 88 -14.55 -20.62 27.97
CA ARG A 88 -14.01 -21.59 26.99
C ARG A 88 -12.52 -21.91 27.19
N LEU A 89 -12.03 -21.86 28.43
CA LEU A 89 -10.66 -22.24 28.80
C LEU A 89 -10.57 -23.74 29.16
N LEU A 90 -11.62 -24.27 29.80
CA LEU A 90 -11.79 -25.70 30.07
C LEU A 90 -13.00 -26.27 29.32
N SER A 91 -12.85 -27.47 28.77
CA SER A 91 -13.95 -28.29 28.27
C SER A 91 -14.38 -29.28 29.34
N ARG A 92 -15.67 -29.32 29.67
CA ARG A 92 -16.26 -30.30 30.58
C ARG A 92 -16.95 -31.42 29.79
N PHE A 93 -16.58 -32.66 30.07
CA PHE A 93 -17.22 -33.86 29.55
C PHE A 93 -17.89 -34.61 30.70
N ASN A 94 -19.16 -34.98 30.54
CA ASN A 94 -19.87 -35.77 31.55
C ASN A 94 -19.71 -37.25 31.19
N THR A 95 -19.04 -38.01 32.06
CA THR A 95 -18.90 -39.46 31.92
C THR A 95 -19.96 -40.14 32.77
N ASP A 96 -20.86 -40.88 32.12
CA ASP A 96 -21.98 -41.63 32.70
C ASP A 96 -23.00 -40.78 33.53
N PRO A 97 -24.27 -40.64 33.08
CA PRO A 97 -25.28 -39.89 33.81
C PRO A 97 -25.60 -40.43 35.22
N VAL A 98 -25.17 -41.64 35.57
CA VAL A 98 -25.43 -42.27 36.88
C VAL A 98 -24.31 -42.04 37.90
N ALA A 99 -23.05 -41.90 37.45
CA ALA A 99 -21.89 -41.77 38.33
C ALA A 99 -21.55 -40.31 38.69
N GLY A 100 -22.02 -39.34 37.91
CA GLY A 100 -21.78 -37.91 38.17
C GLY A 100 -20.32 -37.47 38.02
N GLU A 101 -19.46 -38.33 37.47
CA GLU A 101 -18.07 -38.00 37.21
C GLU A 101 -17.97 -37.08 36.00
N SER A 102 -17.25 -35.97 36.15
CA SER A 102 -16.96 -35.06 35.06
C SER A 102 -15.45 -34.95 34.84
N VAL A 103 -15.08 -35.07 33.57
CA VAL A 103 -13.71 -35.02 33.09
C VAL A 103 -13.50 -33.68 32.40
N TYR A 104 -12.36 -33.06 32.68
CA TYR A 104 -12.00 -31.75 32.20
C TYR A 104 -10.76 -31.81 31.32
N ARG A 105 -10.75 -31.02 30.26
CA ARG A 105 -9.59 -30.88 29.37
C ARG A 105 -9.32 -29.41 29.07
N LEU A 106 -8.04 -29.05 29.04
CA LEU A 106 -7.62 -27.72 28.58
C LEU A 106 -7.96 -27.53 27.10
N THR A 107 -8.56 -26.39 26.79
CA THR A 107 -8.85 -26.00 25.41
C THR A 107 -7.60 -25.45 24.71
N ARG A 108 -7.64 -25.34 23.38
CA ARG A 108 -6.57 -24.69 22.60
C ARG A 108 -6.30 -23.25 23.05
N LEU A 109 -7.33 -22.52 23.48
CA LEU A 109 -7.19 -21.16 24.01
C LEU A 109 -6.38 -21.16 25.31
N ALA A 110 -6.75 -22.04 26.26
CA ALA A 110 -6.02 -22.15 27.52
C ALA A 110 -4.57 -22.58 27.30
N ILE A 111 -4.33 -23.58 26.46
CA ILE A 111 -2.97 -24.02 26.11
C ILE A 111 -2.16 -22.86 25.52
N GLY A 112 -2.72 -22.09 24.59
CA GLY A 112 -2.02 -20.92 24.02
C GLY A 112 -1.66 -19.85 25.05
N ILE A 113 -2.55 -19.58 26.02
CA ILE A 113 -2.27 -18.64 27.12
C ILE A 113 -1.17 -19.20 28.04
N ILE A 114 -1.24 -20.49 28.35
CA ILE A 114 -0.24 -21.16 29.20
C ILE A 114 1.13 -21.14 28.55
N GLU A 115 1.20 -21.57 27.28
CA GLU A 115 2.44 -21.59 26.51
C GLU A 115 3.04 -20.19 26.45
N PHE A 116 2.23 -19.14 26.25
CA PHE A 116 2.72 -17.77 26.28
C PHE A 116 3.45 -17.40 27.59
N TYR A 117 2.95 -17.83 28.75
CA TYR A 117 3.57 -17.50 30.04
C TYR A 117 4.67 -18.49 30.48
N LEU A 118 4.58 -19.77 30.12
CA LEU A 118 5.54 -20.80 30.51
C LEU A 118 6.72 -20.91 29.54
N ASP A 119 6.47 -20.84 28.23
CA ASP A 119 7.51 -20.76 27.24
C ASP A 119 7.95 -19.30 27.09
N GLN A 120 8.75 -18.83 28.05
CA GLN A 120 9.62 -17.68 27.78
C GLN A 120 10.60 -18.09 26.68
N GLN A 121 10.19 -17.91 25.42
CA GLN A 121 10.94 -18.38 24.28
C GLN A 121 12.26 -17.63 24.21
N GLN A 122 13.35 -18.35 24.45
CA GLN A 122 14.66 -17.89 24.00
C GLN A 122 14.63 -17.87 22.48
N VAL A 123 14.69 -16.67 21.91
CA VAL A 123 14.80 -16.52 20.47
C VAL A 123 16.14 -17.11 20.03
N ASN A 124 16.07 -18.16 19.23
CA ASN A 124 17.24 -18.91 18.79
C ASN A 124 17.34 -18.84 17.26
N SER A 125 18.46 -18.29 16.76
CA SER A 125 18.75 -18.20 15.33
C SER A 125 18.79 -19.58 14.67
N VAL A 126 19.20 -20.62 15.40
CA VAL A 126 19.21 -22.01 14.90
C VAL A 126 17.78 -22.50 14.63
N LYS A 127 16.83 -22.20 15.53
CA LYS A 127 15.43 -22.59 15.36
C LYS A 127 14.83 -21.91 14.13
N LEU A 128 15.12 -20.62 13.93
CA LEU A 128 14.67 -19.88 12.76
C LEU A 128 15.26 -20.45 11.46
N SER A 129 16.57 -20.71 11.44
CA SER A 129 17.25 -21.31 10.29
C SER A 129 16.65 -22.67 9.90
N LEU A 130 16.39 -23.55 10.88
CA LEU A 130 15.75 -24.84 10.65
C LEU A 130 14.33 -24.69 10.08
N LEU A 131 13.53 -23.74 10.60
CA LEU A 131 12.20 -23.47 10.07
C LEU A 131 12.28 -22.97 8.62
N LEU A 132 13.21 -22.06 8.31
CA LEU A 132 13.40 -21.54 6.95
C LEU A 132 13.83 -22.63 5.96
N GLU A 133 14.74 -23.52 6.36
CA GLU A 133 15.13 -24.69 5.55
C GLU A 133 13.94 -25.64 5.33
N GLN A 134 13.12 -25.86 6.37
CA GLN A 134 11.92 -26.67 6.26
C GLN A 134 10.89 -26.05 5.29
N VAL A 135 10.65 -24.73 5.35
CA VAL A 135 9.76 -24.05 4.38
C VAL A 135 10.30 -24.22 2.96
N ALA A 136 11.59 -23.98 2.76
CA ALA A 136 12.20 -24.08 1.44
C ALA A 136 12.03 -25.49 0.85
N GLY A 137 12.29 -26.53 1.65
CA GLY A 137 12.10 -27.91 1.20
C GLY A 137 10.65 -28.29 0.93
N GLU A 138 9.68 -27.77 1.68
CA GLU A 138 8.25 -27.98 1.42
C GLU A 138 7.78 -27.23 0.17
N LEU A 139 8.34 -26.05 -0.09
CA LEU A 139 8.07 -25.26 -1.28
C LEU A 139 8.64 -25.91 -2.55
N ASP A 140 9.85 -26.47 -2.49
CA ASP A 140 10.44 -27.23 -3.59
C ASP A 140 9.59 -28.47 -3.93
N LYS A 141 9.06 -29.17 -2.92
CA LYS A 141 8.13 -30.30 -3.11
C LYS A 141 6.81 -29.82 -3.72
N ALA A 142 6.27 -28.68 -3.29
CA ALA A 142 5.06 -28.10 -3.86
C ALA A 142 5.27 -27.69 -5.33
N TYR A 143 6.43 -27.14 -5.66
CA TYR A 143 6.81 -26.82 -7.04
C TYR A 143 6.97 -28.07 -7.91
N ALA A 144 7.62 -29.13 -7.41
CA ALA A 144 7.71 -30.39 -8.12
C ALA A 144 6.32 -31.02 -8.38
N ALA A 145 5.40 -30.95 -7.41
CA ALA A 145 4.02 -31.39 -7.57
C ALA A 145 3.28 -30.54 -8.62
N ALA A 146 3.49 -29.22 -8.63
CA ALA A 146 2.91 -28.30 -9.62
C ALA A 146 3.34 -28.62 -11.06
N LEU A 147 4.59 -29.05 -11.27
CA LEU A 147 5.07 -29.46 -12.61
C LEU A 147 4.41 -30.72 -13.13
N HIS A 148 4.01 -31.64 -12.24
CA HIS A 148 3.40 -32.92 -12.60
C HIS A 148 1.85 -32.89 -12.56
N ALA A 149 1.26 -31.82 -12.04
CA ALA A 149 -0.19 -31.65 -12.00
C ALA A 149 -0.75 -31.41 -13.41
N THR A 150 -1.54 -32.35 -13.92
CA THR A 150 -2.16 -32.29 -15.26
C THR A 150 -3.56 -31.72 -15.25
N ASP A 151 -4.24 -31.72 -14.10
CA ASP A 151 -5.66 -31.34 -13.95
C ASP A 151 -5.87 -30.48 -12.69
N GLU A 152 -6.94 -29.68 -12.65
CA GLU A 152 -7.29 -28.81 -11.52
C GLU A 152 -7.43 -29.60 -10.20
N SER A 153 -7.96 -30.82 -10.26
CA SER A 153 -8.07 -31.70 -9.09
C SER A 153 -6.70 -32.14 -8.54
N ALA A 154 -5.68 -32.25 -9.39
CA ALA A 154 -4.32 -32.58 -8.95
C ALA A 154 -3.69 -31.40 -8.19
N TRP A 155 -3.97 -30.16 -8.62
CA TRP A 155 -3.57 -28.95 -7.89
C TRP A 155 -4.20 -28.87 -6.50
N ASP A 156 -5.50 -29.14 -6.41
CA ASP A 156 -6.23 -29.12 -5.13
C ASP A 156 -5.83 -30.25 -4.18
N THR A 157 -5.39 -31.39 -4.72
CA THR A 157 -5.03 -32.57 -3.91
C THR A 157 -3.56 -32.59 -3.52
N GLU A 158 -2.65 -32.13 -4.39
CA GLU A 158 -1.21 -32.30 -4.19
C GLU A 158 -0.47 -31.00 -3.87
N VAL A 159 -0.87 -29.87 -4.47
CA VAL A 159 -0.18 -28.58 -4.29
C VAL A 159 -0.82 -27.77 -3.16
N TYR A 160 -2.15 -27.60 -3.20
CA TYR A 160 -2.88 -26.80 -2.22
C TYR A 160 -2.64 -27.24 -0.76
N PRO A 161 -2.69 -28.54 -0.39
CA PRO A 161 -2.50 -28.94 1.01
C PRO A 161 -1.09 -28.67 1.51
N ARG A 162 -0.07 -28.76 0.64
CA ARG A 162 1.33 -28.44 1.00
C ARG A 162 1.46 -26.97 1.31
N LEU A 163 0.88 -26.11 0.48
CA LEU A 163 0.95 -24.67 0.73
C LEU A 163 0.13 -24.26 1.96
N LYS A 164 -1.12 -24.77 2.10
CA LYS A 164 -2.07 -24.40 3.17
C LYS A 164 -1.72 -24.96 4.54
N TYR A 165 -1.28 -26.22 4.63
CA TYR A 165 -1.10 -26.89 5.92
C TYR A 165 0.37 -27.08 6.30
N SER A 166 1.31 -26.92 5.36
CA SER A 166 2.75 -27.02 5.66
C SER A 166 3.39 -25.64 5.61
N VAL A 167 3.44 -25.01 4.43
CA VAL A 167 4.13 -23.72 4.25
C VAL A 167 3.51 -22.60 5.10
N GLU A 168 2.18 -22.44 5.08
CA GLU A 168 1.49 -21.42 5.89
C GLU A 168 1.68 -21.64 7.39
N GLU A 169 1.69 -22.90 7.85
CA GLU A 169 1.89 -23.20 9.26
C GLU A 169 3.33 -22.85 9.70
N ILE A 170 4.33 -23.22 8.91
CA ILE A 170 5.73 -22.93 9.24
C ILE A 170 5.99 -21.42 9.18
N LEU A 171 5.44 -20.69 8.20
CA LEU A 171 5.53 -19.23 8.16
C LEU A 171 4.83 -18.59 9.37
N SER A 172 3.71 -19.13 9.83
CA SER A 172 3.05 -18.68 11.06
C SER A 172 3.95 -18.90 12.29
N ARG A 173 4.71 -20.00 12.34
CA ARG A 173 5.71 -20.25 13.40
C ARG A 173 6.89 -19.28 13.34
N ILE A 174 7.30 -18.87 12.14
CA ILE A 174 8.32 -17.83 11.93
C ILE A 174 7.82 -16.48 12.44
N ASP A 175 6.60 -16.06 12.10
CA ASP A 175 5.96 -14.84 12.63
C ASP A 175 5.89 -14.86 14.17
N LEU A 176 5.46 -15.98 14.77
CA LEU A 176 5.47 -16.13 16.23
C LEU A 176 6.87 -15.97 16.85
N THR A 177 7.89 -16.47 16.17
CA THR A 177 9.29 -16.32 16.62
C THR A 177 9.76 -14.87 16.55
N GLN A 178 9.35 -14.10 15.54
CA GLN A 178 9.62 -12.67 15.46
C GLN A 178 8.93 -11.89 16.59
N ARG A 179 7.67 -12.21 16.90
CA ARG A 179 6.95 -11.55 18.00
C ARG A 179 7.58 -11.83 19.37
N ALA A 180 8.04 -13.06 19.58
CA ALA A 180 8.81 -13.39 20.79
C ALA A 180 10.10 -12.55 20.90
N MET A 181 10.72 -12.21 19.77
CA MET A 181 11.87 -11.29 19.74
C MET A 181 11.49 -9.87 20.14
N ASP A 182 10.32 -9.39 19.70
CA ASP A 182 9.83 -8.08 20.10
C ASP A 182 9.58 -8.00 21.61
N ASP A 183 9.05 -9.06 22.21
CA ASP A 183 8.88 -9.17 23.67
C ASP A 183 10.23 -9.16 24.39
N GLN A 184 11.21 -9.92 23.89
CA GLN A 184 12.57 -9.92 24.43
C GLN A 184 13.21 -8.53 24.35
N GLN A 185 13.04 -7.79 23.24
CA GLN A 185 13.52 -6.42 23.12
C GLN A 185 12.89 -5.50 24.17
N ASN A 186 11.58 -5.62 24.39
CA ASN A 186 10.88 -4.80 25.37
C ASN A 186 11.34 -5.12 26.80
N GLN A 187 11.58 -6.40 27.10
CA GLN A 187 12.19 -6.80 28.37
C GLN A 187 13.56 -6.18 28.55
N VAL A 188 14.44 -6.24 27.54
CA VAL A 188 15.78 -5.64 27.64
C VAL A 188 15.71 -4.11 27.82
N LYS A 189 14.75 -3.42 27.18
CA LYS A 189 14.53 -1.99 27.42
C LYS A 189 14.14 -1.71 28.88
N ALA A 190 13.30 -2.56 29.47
CA ALA A 190 12.91 -2.45 30.87
C ALA A 190 14.10 -2.71 31.79
N ASP A 191 14.88 -3.76 31.53
CA ASP A 191 16.08 -4.09 32.29
C ASP A 191 17.12 -2.95 32.24
N ILE A 192 17.34 -2.35 31.07
CA ILE A 192 18.21 -1.17 30.91
C ILE A 192 17.68 0.01 31.73
N ALA A 193 16.37 0.28 31.70
CA ALA A 193 15.78 1.36 32.47
C ALA A 193 15.96 1.14 33.98
N ASP A 194 15.77 -0.09 34.46
CA ASP A 194 15.94 -0.45 35.88
C ASP A 194 17.40 -0.40 36.33
N LEU A 195 18.32 -0.92 35.50
CA LEU A 195 19.77 -0.83 35.75
C LEU A 195 20.23 0.62 35.83
N LEU A 196 19.78 1.46 34.89
CA LEU A 196 20.06 2.88 34.91
C LEU A 196 19.42 3.54 36.15
N ASN A 197 18.21 3.17 36.55
CA ASN A 197 17.54 3.72 37.74
C ASN A 197 18.24 3.37 39.06
N GLN A 198 18.88 2.21 39.18
CA GLN A 198 19.56 1.82 40.42
C GLN A 198 20.97 2.39 40.51
N ASN A 199 21.89 1.96 39.62
CA ASN A 199 23.33 2.20 39.76
C ASN A 199 23.97 2.60 38.43
N TRP A 200 23.60 3.76 37.89
CA TRP A 200 23.94 4.15 36.52
C TRP A 200 25.43 4.10 36.11
N THR A 201 26.41 4.36 36.98
CA THR A 201 27.84 4.39 36.64
C THR A 201 28.42 3.00 36.45
N GLN A 202 28.01 2.05 37.29
CA GLN A 202 28.37 0.64 37.14
C GLN A 202 27.50 -0.05 36.10
N ALA A 203 26.29 0.45 35.86
CA ALA A 203 25.33 -0.09 34.91
C ALA A 203 25.63 0.24 33.45
N ILE A 204 26.40 1.30 33.11
CA ILE A 204 26.71 1.66 31.71
C ILE A 204 27.27 0.46 30.95
N HIS A 205 28.28 -0.22 31.50
CA HIS A 205 28.90 -1.36 30.84
C HIS A 205 27.91 -2.51 30.61
N ASN A 206 27.04 -2.78 31.60
CA ASN A 206 26.00 -3.80 31.47
C ASN A 206 24.94 -3.42 30.43
N CYS A 207 24.54 -2.14 30.37
CA CYS A 207 23.60 -1.64 29.38
C CYS A 207 24.20 -1.72 27.96
N GLU A 208 25.45 -1.29 27.77
CA GLU A 208 26.16 -1.40 26.49
C GLU A 208 26.29 -2.86 26.03
N LYS A 209 26.53 -3.79 26.98
CA LYS A 209 26.56 -5.22 26.69
C LYS A 209 25.20 -5.72 26.20
N LEU A 210 24.12 -5.41 26.93
CA LEU A 210 22.76 -5.79 26.56
C LEU A 210 22.36 -5.20 25.20
N LEU A 211 22.68 -3.93 24.93
CA LEU A 211 22.42 -3.26 23.66
C LEU A 211 23.14 -3.92 22.49
N ARG A 212 24.40 -4.31 22.69
CA ARG A 212 25.23 -4.94 21.67
C ARG A 212 24.79 -6.37 21.38
N GLU A 213 24.53 -7.16 22.42
CA GLU A 213 24.09 -8.56 22.29
C GLU A 213 22.76 -8.63 21.54
N THR A 214 21.76 -7.87 21.98
CA THR A 214 20.46 -7.80 21.28
C THR A 214 20.57 -7.25 19.86
N GLY A 215 21.37 -6.20 19.64
CA GLY A 215 21.59 -5.65 18.31
C GLY A 215 22.24 -6.65 17.35
N GLN A 216 23.18 -7.47 17.85
CA GLN A 216 23.79 -8.55 17.09
C GLN A 216 22.77 -9.66 16.79
N THR A 217 22.00 -10.11 17.77
CA THR A 217 20.96 -11.13 17.57
C THR A 217 19.94 -10.70 16.51
N LEU A 218 19.48 -9.45 16.54
CA LEU A 218 18.55 -8.93 15.53
C LEU A 218 19.12 -8.96 14.12
N ARG A 219 20.39 -8.55 13.98
CA ARG A 219 21.06 -8.58 12.68
C ARG A 219 21.25 -10.01 12.17
N GLU A 220 21.71 -10.92 13.02
CA GLU A 220 21.87 -12.33 12.64
C GLU A 220 20.53 -12.96 12.19
N LEU A 221 19.43 -12.67 12.91
CA LEU A 221 18.10 -13.15 12.53
C LEU A 221 17.65 -12.55 11.20
N GLN A 222 17.82 -11.24 10.99
CA GLN A 222 17.46 -10.60 9.73
C GLN A 222 18.29 -11.12 8.56
N ASP A 223 19.60 -11.28 8.73
CA ASP A 223 20.48 -11.83 7.69
C ASP A 223 20.02 -13.25 7.29
N THR A 224 19.61 -14.09 8.25
CA THR A 224 19.05 -15.41 7.94
C THR A 224 17.70 -15.33 7.19
N LEU A 225 16.84 -14.38 7.57
CA LEU A 225 15.55 -14.16 6.93
C LEU A 225 15.73 -13.65 5.50
N ASP A 226 16.58 -12.66 5.26
CA ASP A 226 16.84 -12.08 3.94
C ASP A 226 17.46 -13.13 2.99
N ALA A 227 18.41 -13.93 3.49
CA ALA A 227 19.05 -14.97 2.70
C ALA A 227 18.08 -16.06 2.23
N ALA A 228 17.09 -16.42 3.07
CA ALA A 228 16.06 -17.39 2.72
C ALA A 228 14.88 -16.76 1.97
N GLY A 229 14.53 -15.51 2.28
CA GLY A 229 13.35 -14.81 1.79
C GLY A 229 13.28 -14.76 0.27
N HIS A 230 14.38 -14.41 -0.40
CA HIS A 230 14.43 -14.40 -1.86
C HIS A 230 14.18 -15.79 -2.48
N LYS A 231 14.67 -16.86 -1.85
CA LYS A 231 14.44 -18.23 -2.34
C LYS A 231 12.97 -18.62 -2.19
N LEU A 232 12.35 -18.29 -1.06
CA LEU A 232 10.95 -18.57 -0.80
C LEU A 232 10.03 -17.79 -1.75
N GLN A 233 10.32 -16.51 -1.99
CA GLN A 233 9.58 -15.70 -2.96
C GLN A 233 9.70 -16.25 -4.38
N SER A 234 10.92 -16.61 -4.78
CA SER A 234 11.17 -17.21 -6.10
C SER A 234 10.43 -18.54 -6.27
N GLY A 235 10.40 -19.39 -5.24
CA GLY A 235 9.67 -20.66 -5.27
C GLY A 235 8.16 -20.48 -5.41
N LEU A 236 7.57 -19.51 -4.70
CA LEU A 236 6.15 -19.18 -4.84
C LEU A 236 5.83 -18.58 -6.21
N LEU A 237 6.70 -17.72 -6.74
CA LEU A 237 6.56 -17.16 -8.08
C LEU A 237 6.61 -18.26 -9.15
N ASN A 238 7.55 -19.21 -9.03
CA ASN A 238 7.65 -20.33 -9.95
C ASN A 238 6.37 -21.19 -9.95
N ILE A 239 5.74 -21.41 -8.79
CA ILE A 239 4.45 -22.12 -8.67
C ILE A 239 3.32 -21.32 -9.35
N GLN A 240 3.33 -19.99 -9.22
CA GLN A 240 2.34 -19.15 -9.88
C GLN A 240 2.54 -19.12 -11.41
N GLU A 241 3.78 -19.07 -11.88
CA GLU A 241 4.11 -19.12 -13.30
C GLU A 241 3.72 -20.46 -13.94
N THR A 242 3.93 -21.59 -13.25
CA THR A 242 3.49 -22.90 -13.75
C THR A 242 1.97 -23.01 -13.81
N SER A 243 1.26 -22.48 -12.81
CA SER A 243 -0.21 -22.40 -12.84
C SER A 243 -0.72 -21.58 -14.03
N ARG A 244 -0.11 -20.42 -14.31
CA ARG A 244 -0.46 -19.60 -15.49
C ARG A 244 -0.12 -20.28 -16.81
N ALA A 245 1.04 -20.94 -16.90
CA ALA A 245 1.50 -21.60 -18.12
C ALA A 245 0.61 -22.79 -18.53
N GLN A 246 0.10 -23.53 -17.56
CA GLN A 246 -0.78 -24.68 -17.80
C GLN A 246 -2.23 -24.27 -18.12
N ALA A 247 -2.61 -22.99 -17.94
CA ALA A 247 -3.98 -22.47 -18.07
C ALA A 247 -5.01 -23.23 -17.21
N ILE A 248 -4.54 -23.98 -16.22
CA ILE A 248 -5.31 -24.76 -15.25
C ILE A 248 -5.08 -24.06 -13.91
N SER A 249 -5.87 -23.03 -13.63
CA SER A 249 -5.73 -22.23 -12.41
C SER A 249 -6.79 -22.66 -11.38
N SER A 250 -6.38 -23.41 -10.35
CA SER A 250 -7.17 -23.43 -9.12
C SER A 250 -7.09 -22.04 -8.49
N VAL A 251 -8.24 -21.36 -8.42
CA VAL A 251 -8.37 -20.01 -7.81
C VAL A 251 -7.83 -20.01 -6.38
N LEU A 252 -7.99 -21.13 -5.66
CA LEU A 252 -7.54 -21.30 -4.28
C LEU A 252 -6.01 -21.27 -4.16
N VAL A 253 -5.29 -21.88 -5.11
CA VAL A 253 -3.82 -21.90 -5.10
C VAL A 253 -3.27 -20.52 -5.44
N GLU A 254 -3.85 -19.83 -6.43
CA GLU A 254 -3.41 -18.48 -6.79
C GLU A 254 -3.58 -17.49 -5.63
N GLN A 255 -4.78 -17.44 -5.04
CA GLN A 255 -5.03 -16.60 -3.85
C GLN A 255 -4.06 -16.92 -2.72
N LEU A 256 -3.87 -18.20 -2.42
CA LEU A 256 -3.00 -18.61 -1.34
C LEU A 256 -1.53 -18.26 -1.61
N THR A 257 -1.05 -18.43 -2.85
CA THR A 257 0.34 -18.03 -3.20
C THR A 257 0.56 -16.53 -3.01
N PHE A 258 -0.43 -15.70 -3.36
CA PHE A 258 -0.38 -14.27 -3.16
C PHE A 258 -0.39 -13.89 -1.66
N ASP A 259 -1.24 -14.55 -0.86
CA ASP A 259 -1.28 -14.36 0.59
C ASP A 259 0.04 -14.75 1.26
N LEU A 260 0.66 -15.86 0.82
CA LEU A 260 1.95 -16.31 1.33
C LEU A 260 3.08 -15.35 0.94
N GLN A 261 3.10 -14.84 -0.29
CA GLN A 261 4.06 -13.81 -0.72
C GLN A 261 3.93 -12.55 0.14
N SER A 262 2.70 -12.03 0.27
CA SER A 262 2.40 -10.85 1.09
C SER A 262 2.81 -11.03 2.56
N ARG A 263 2.64 -12.24 3.12
CA ARG A 263 3.11 -12.57 4.47
C ARG A 263 4.62 -12.60 4.59
N ILE A 264 5.34 -13.17 3.62
CA ILE A 264 6.80 -13.16 3.60
C ILE A 264 7.33 -11.73 3.54
N ASP A 265 6.75 -10.88 2.68
CA ASP A 265 7.09 -9.46 2.59
C ASP A 265 6.87 -8.73 3.92
N ALA A 266 5.74 -8.99 4.58
CA ALA A 266 5.45 -8.39 5.89
C ALA A 266 6.47 -8.83 6.97
N ILE A 267 6.83 -10.11 7.01
CA ILE A 267 7.84 -10.68 7.94
C ILE A 267 9.21 -10.04 7.70
N LEU A 268 9.65 -9.92 6.45
CA LEU A 268 10.93 -9.31 6.09
C LEU A 268 10.95 -7.82 6.40
N SER A 269 9.89 -7.10 6.04
CA SER A 269 9.76 -5.66 6.29
C SER A 269 9.73 -5.34 7.78
N TRP A 270 9.01 -6.11 8.58
CA TRP A 270 8.96 -5.91 10.04
C TRP A 270 10.31 -6.17 10.68
N GLY A 271 11.00 -7.25 10.29
CA GLY A 271 12.35 -7.55 10.80
C GLY A 271 13.35 -6.42 10.55
N GLN A 272 13.34 -5.82 9.36
CA GLN A 272 14.17 -4.65 9.04
C GLN A 272 13.77 -3.42 9.87
N GLN A 273 12.46 -3.15 10.01
CA GLN A 273 11.97 -2.04 10.82
C GLN A 273 12.38 -2.18 12.29
N CYS A 274 12.37 -3.41 12.83
CA CYS A 274 12.82 -3.68 14.20
C CYS A 274 14.30 -3.33 14.41
N ILE A 275 15.17 -3.59 13.44
CA ILE A 275 16.59 -3.19 13.51
C ILE A 275 16.73 -1.66 13.54
N GLU A 276 15.96 -0.94 12.72
CA GLU A 276 16.01 0.52 12.68
C GLU A 276 15.50 1.16 13.98
N LEU A 277 14.40 0.63 14.52
CA LEU A 277 13.86 1.03 15.82
C LEU A 277 14.87 0.76 16.94
N TRP A 278 15.53 -0.39 16.92
CA TRP A 278 16.59 -0.71 17.88
C TRP A 278 17.79 0.24 17.76
N ALA A 279 18.27 0.52 16.55
CA ALA A 279 19.35 1.46 16.31
C ALA A 279 19.00 2.90 16.73
N ARG A 280 17.72 3.29 16.67
CA ARG A 280 17.25 4.56 17.22
C ARG A 280 17.25 4.53 18.75
N TYR A 281 16.81 3.44 19.36
CA TYR A 281 16.83 3.26 20.81
C TYR A 281 18.28 3.26 21.34
N ASP A 282 19.20 2.54 20.71
CA ASP A 282 20.62 2.53 21.03
C ASP A 282 21.23 3.94 21.03
N ARG A 283 21.01 4.72 19.96
CA ARG A 283 21.46 6.12 19.89
C ARG A 283 20.83 6.99 20.99
N HIS A 284 19.57 6.73 21.31
CA HIS A 284 18.86 7.45 22.38
C HIS A 284 19.49 7.16 23.75
N VAL A 285 19.80 5.89 24.06
CA VAL A 285 20.46 5.51 25.31
C VAL A 285 21.85 6.15 25.40
N HIS A 286 22.67 6.09 24.34
CA HIS A 286 23.98 6.75 24.34
C HIS A 286 23.89 8.28 24.51
N LYS A 287 22.89 8.92 23.88
CA LYS A 287 22.61 10.35 24.08
C LYS A 287 22.19 10.63 25.53
N PHE A 288 21.38 9.76 26.13
CA PHE A 288 20.97 9.88 27.53
C PHE A 288 22.16 9.74 28.49
N ILE A 289 23.05 8.76 28.27
CA ILE A 289 24.28 8.59 29.06
C ILE A 289 25.11 9.88 28.99
N ARG A 290 25.36 10.40 27.79
CA ARG A 290 26.16 11.62 27.60
C ARG A 290 25.54 12.88 28.21
N ASN A 291 24.23 13.03 28.11
CA ASN A 291 23.57 14.28 28.49
C ASN A 291 23.10 14.30 29.95
N ALA A 292 22.59 13.18 30.46
CA ALA A 292 22.03 13.10 31.81
C ALA A 292 23.04 12.52 32.81
N ILE A 293 23.78 11.48 32.45
CA ILE A 293 24.64 10.74 33.39
C ILE A 293 26.02 11.40 33.48
N ASP A 294 26.68 11.67 32.35
CA ASP A 294 28.02 12.28 32.35
C ASP A 294 28.02 13.69 32.94
N MET A 295 26.92 14.44 32.76
CA MET A 295 26.74 15.79 33.32
C MET A 295 26.40 15.80 34.81
N ASP A 296 25.78 14.74 35.34
CA ASP A 296 25.34 14.67 36.74
C ASP A 296 25.82 13.38 37.41
N LYS A 297 27.09 12.98 37.31
CA LYS A 297 27.61 11.64 37.73
C LYS A 297 27.13 11.08 39.08
N ASN A 298 26.80 11.95 40.05
CA ASN A 298 26.37 11.58 41.40
C ASN A 298 24.86 11.78 41.67
N ARG A 299 24.03 12.11 40.66
CA ARG A 299 22.58 12.40 40.76
C ARG A 299 22.19 13.60 41.59
N VAL A 300 23.15 14.44 41.93
CA VAL A 300 22.93 15.54 42.86
C VAL A 300 22.04 16.60 42.21
N PHE A 301 22.25 16.90 40.93
CA PHE A 301 21.43 17.88 40.23
C PHE A 301 19.99 17.38 40.07
N SER A 302 19.82 16.15 39.59
CA SER A 302 18.50 15.56 39.34
C SER A 302 17.66 15.41 40.61
N GLN A 303 18.28 15.01 41.72
CA GLN A 303 17.62 14.92 43.03
C GLN A 303 17.21 16.29 43.56
N ARG A 304 18.13 17.26 43.53
CA ARG A 304 17.84 18.64 43.96
C ARG A 304 16.80 19.32 43.09
N LEU A 305 16.79 19.05 41.79
CA LEU A 305 15.75 19.58 40.89
C LEU A 305 14.38 18.99 41.23
N ARG A 306 14.30 17.70 41.57
CA ARG A 306 13.06 17.07 42.04
C ARG A 306 12.57 17.68 43.36
N GLU A 307 13.48 17.88 44.31
CA GLU A 307 13.18 18.57 45.58
C GLU A 307 12.73 20.02 45.32
N SER A 308 13.44 20.75 44.45
CA SER A 308 13.10 22.12 44.06
C SER A 308 11.74 22.24 43.38
N ILE A 309 11.31 21.23 42.61
CA ILE A 309 9.95 21.20 42.02
C ILE A 309 8.92 20.96 43.12
N ARG A 310 9.23 20.10 44.10
CA ARG A 310 8.34 19.83 45.23
C ARG A 310 8.15 21.06 46.12
N ASP A 311 9.23 21.81 46.35
CA ASP A 311 9.25 23.03 47.14
C ASP A 311 9.08 24.31 46.29
N PHE A 312 8.57 24.18 45.06
CA PHE A 312 8.44 25.29 44.12
C PHE A 312 7.54 26.40 44.67
N ASP A 313 6.45 26.04 45.36
CA ASP A 313 5.53 27.00 45.98
C ASP A 313 6.22 27.90 47.03
N ASN A 314 7.28 27.39 47.67
CA ASN A 314 8.08 28.14 48.64
C ASN A 314 9.14 29.02 47.96
N HIS A 315 9.50 28.73 46.71
CA HIS A 315 10.53 29.42 45.94
C HIS A 315 10.08 29.68 44.50
N ASN A 316 9.25 30.70 44.32
CA ASN A 316 8.75 31.11 43.00
C ASN A 316 9.82 31.84 42.19
N TRP A 317 10.58 31.10 41.39
CA TRP A 317 11.48 31.66 40.38
C TRP A 317 10.92 31.42 38.97
N LEU A 318 11.20 32.35 38.06
CA LEU A 318 10.77 32.30 36.67
C LEU A 318 11.99 32.36 35.75
N LEU A 319 11.95 31.62 34.65
CA LEU A 319 12.96 31.73 33.60
C LEU A 319 12.67 32.95 32.73
N LEU A 320 13.66 33.83 32.59
CA LEU A 320 13.60 34.93 31.63
C LEU A 320 13.94 34.39 30.24
N VAL A 321 12.98 34.44 29.33
CA VAL A 321 13.18 34.07 27.92
C VAL A 321 13.17 35.35 27.09
N ALA A 322 14.10 35.45 26.15
CA ALA A 322 14.12 36.57 25.20
C ALA A 322 12.87 36.49 24.31
N GLN A 323 11.95 37.42 24.51
CA GLN A 323 10.75 37.54 23.70
C GLN A 323 10.85 38.82 22.87
N GLU A 324 11.23 38.65 21.61
CA GLU A 324 11.19 39.76 20.66
C GLU A 324 9.75 40.02 20.21
N ASN A 325 9.42 41.28 19.99
CA ASN A 325 8.11 41.64 19.48
C ASN A 325 7.95 41.06 18.07
N ARG A 326 6.91 40.25 17.88
CA ARG A 326 6.60 39.70 16.56
C ARG A 326 6.34 40.84 15.59
N LEU A 327 6.85 40.69 14.37
CA LEU A 327 6.58 41.63 13.29
C LEU A 327 5.08 41.60 12.98
N LEU A 328 4.44 42.76 13.09
CA LEU A 328 3.03 42.91 12.77
C LEU A 328 2.91 43.14 11.26
N GLU A 329 2.51 42.10 10.53
CA GLU A 329 2.14 42.23 9.12
C GLU A 329 0.67 42.65 8.99
N LEU A 330 0.40 43.53 8.03
CA LEU A 330 -0.97 43.74 7.58
C LEU A 330 -1.48 42.44 6.96
N ARG A 331 -2.74 42.10 7.21
CA ARG A 331 -3.35 40.95 6.54
C ARG A 331 -3.32 41.20 5.03
N ASP A 332 -2.92 40.20 4.26
CA ASP A 332 -3.02 40.25 2.82
C ASP A 332 -4.51 40.17 2.43
N GLU A 333 -5.14 41.32 2.20
CA GLU A 333 -6.55 41.42 1.81
C GLU A 333 -6.81 40.92 0.38
N THR A 334 -5.76 40.57 -0.36
CA THR A 334 -5.85 40.10 -1.76
C THR A 334 -6.58 38.77 -1.91
N LEU A 335 -6.69 37.94 -0.86
CA LEU A 335 -7.37 36.64 -0.91
C LEU A 335 -8.84 36.66 -0.49
N VAL A 336 -9.39 37.79 -0.03
CA VAL A 336 -10.78 37.83 0.50
C VAL A 336 -11.69 38.76 -0.30
N LEU A 337 -11.14 39.65 -1.15
CA LEU A 337 -11.98 40.63 -1.83
C LEU A 337 -12.58 40.22 -3.18
N HIS A 338 -12.15 39.16 -3.86
CA HIS A 338 -12.80 38.71 -5.11
C HIS A 338 -12.79 37.17 -5.21
N ASN A 339 -13.74 36.51 -4.55
CA ASN A 339 -14.17 35.15 -4.94
C ASN A 339 -15.19 35.18 -6.08
N ASP A 340 -15.56 36.37 -6.55
CA ASP A 340 -16.23 36.53 -7.83
C ASP A 340 -15.14 36.85 -8.87
N GLU A 341 -14.37 35.83 -9.25
CA GLU A 341 -13.83 35.82 -10.61
C GLU A 341 -15.06 35.83 -11.52
N ILE A 342 -15.48 37.04 -11.91
CA ILE A 342 -16.57 37.25 -12.86
C ILE A 342 -16.10 36.66 -14.19
N THR A 343 -16.40 35.38 -14.37
CA THR A 343 -16.28 34.68 -15.64
C THR A 343 -17.44 35.20 -16.49
N GLY A 344 -17.12 35.87 -17.60
CA GLY A 344 -18.16 36.33 -18.52
C GLY A 344 -18.86 35.14 -19.16
N ASP A 345 -20.18 35.09 -19.09
CA ASP A 345 -20.97 34.07 -19.79
C ASP A 345 -20.89 34.27 -21.31
N LEU A 346 -20.52 33.20 -22.03
CA LEU A 346 -20.56 33.17 -23.49
C LEU A 346 -22.02 32.93 -23.96
N PRO A 347 -22.54 33.69 -24.94
CA PRO A 347 -23.88 33.46 -25.49
C PRO A 347 -24.01 32.08 -26.13
N ALA A 348 -25.11 31.38 -25.84
CA ALA A 348 -25.28 29.96 -26.17
C ALA A 348 -25.69 29.64 -27.62
N MET A 349 -25.81 30.63 -28.52
CA MET A 349 -26.27 30.37 -29.89
C MET A 349 -25.27 30.84 -30.93
N LEU A 350 -24.74 29.88 -31.69
CA LEU A 350 -23.99 30.10 -32.92
C LEU A 350 -24.98 30.40 -34.05
N GLU A 351 -25.01 31.64 -34.52
CA GLU A 351 -25.71 31.99 -35.76
C GLU A 351 -24.82 31.69 -36.95
N PHE A 352 -25.28 30.80 -37.83
CA PHE A 352 -24.61 30.56 -39.11
C PHE A 352 -25.15 31.53 -40.16
N GLN A 353 -24.24 32.16 -40.91
CA GLN A 353 -24.58 32.91 -42.11
C GLN A 353 -24.09 32.14 -43.33
N GLU A 354 -24.99 31.83 -44.27
CA GLU A 354 -24.61 31.30 -45.58
C GLU A 354 -24.04 32.43 -46.44
N ILE A 355 -22.75 32.36 -46.77
CA ILE A 355 -22.14 33.22 -47.77
C ILE A 355 -22.50 32.65 -49.15
N GLN A 356 -23.42 33.30 -49.87
CA GLN A 356 -23.68 32.95 -51.27
C GLN A 356 -22.50 33.43 -52.13
N VAL A 357 -21.69 32.50 -52.61
CA VAL A 357 -20.56 32.74 -53.50
C VAL A 357 -21.09 33.10 -54.89
N LEU A 358 -21.14 34.39 -55.22
CA LEU A 358 -21.53 34.89 -56.54
C LEU A 358 -20.50 34.54 -57.65
N ASP A 359 -19.32 34.06 -57.26
CA ASP A 359 -18.16 33.85 -58.14
C ASP A 359 -18.34 32.71 -59.17
N GLU A 360 -19.09 31.66 -58.84
CA GLU A 360 -19.29 30.53 -59.78
C GLU A 360 -20.05 30.95 -61.03
N LYS A 361 -21.12 31.75 -60.88
CA LYS A 361 -21.91 32.24 -62.01
C LYS A 361 -21.09 33.17 -62.92
N LEU A 362 -20.20 33.98 -62.33
CA LEU A 362 -19.29 34.84 -63.09
C LEU A 362 -18.26 34.02 -63.86
N SER A 363 -17.68 32.99 -63.24
CA SER A 363 -16.75 32.07 -63.91
C SER A 363 -17.40 31.37 -65.11
N ASP A 364 -18.63 30.87 -64.97
CA ASP A 364 -19.35 30.22 -66.09
C ASP A 364 -19.60 31.19 -67.24
N HIS A 365 -20.01 32.43 -66.93
CA HIS A 365 -20.25 33.45 -67.94
C HIS A 365 -18.97 33.83 -68.71
N ILE A 366 -17.86 33.99 -67.99
CA ILE A 366 -16.54 34.25 -68.59
C ILE A 366 -16.10 33.08 -69.48
N GLY A 367 -16.31 31.84 -69.03
CA GLY A 367 -16.01 30.64 -69.82
C GLY A 367 -16.76 30.62 -71.16
N VAL A 368 -18.05 30.94 -71.14
CA VAL A 368 -18.85 31.06 -72.38
C VAL A 368 -18.30 32.16 -73.29
N TYR A 369 -17.98 33.34 -72.75
CA TYR A 369 -17.42 34.44 -73.53
C TYR A 369 -16.11 34.06 -74.23
N LEU A 370 -15.21 33.36 -73.53
CA LEU A 370 -13.92 32.96 -74.08
C LEU A 370 -14.03 31.78 -75.06
N SER A 371 -15.03 30.89 -74.91
CA SER A 371 -15.24 29.76 -75.83
C SER A 371 -15.51 30.18 -77.27
N ASP A 372 -16.05 31.38 -77.51
CA ASP A 372 -16.26 31.94 -78.86
C ASP A 372 -14.93 32.06 -79.63
N PHE A 373 -13.83 32.36 -78.94
CA PHE A 373 -12.50 32.46 -79.55
C PHE A 373 -11.97 31.09 -79.98
N GLN A 374 -12.26 30.03 -79.21
CA GLN A 374 -11.92 28.65 -79.57
C GLN A 374 -12.74 28.18 -80.78
N VAL A 375 -14.06 28.40 -80.80
CA VAL A 375 -14.94 27.96 -81.90
C VAL A 375 -14.57 28.63 -83.22
N HIS A 376 -14.15 29.89 -83.19
CA HIS A 376 -13.78 30.65 -84.39
C HIS A 376 -12.27 30.64 -84.72
N GLY A 377 -11.43 29.98 -83.92
CA GLY A 377 -9.98 29.88 -84.14
C GLY A 377 -9.24 31.22 -84.13
N LYS A 378 -9.75 32.23 -83.40
CA LYS A 378 -9.14 33.56 -83.33
C LYS A 378 -8.07 33.59 -82.24
N PRO A 379 -6.90 34.22 -82.43
CA PRO A 379 -5.88 34.32 -81.38
C PRO A 379 -6.34 35.20 -80.20
N LEU A 380 -6.05 34.77 -78.97
CA LEU A 380 -6.47 35.39 -77.71
C LEU A 380 -5.32 36.24 -77.12
N ASP A 381 -5.37 37.57 -77.26
CA ASP A 381 -4.44 38.48 -76.57
C ASP A 381 -5.05 38.96 -75.25
N MET A 382 -4.49 38.47 -74.14
CA MET A 382 -5.01 38.75 -72.80
C MET A 382 -5.01 40.24 -72.45
N ALA A 383 -4.08 41.04 -72.98
CA ALA A 383 -4.01 42.46 -72.65
C ALA A 383 -5.20 43.24 -73.21
N ASP A 384 -5.62 42.94 -74.43
CA ASP A 384 -6.74 43.60 -75.08
C ASP A 384 -8.07 43.09 -74.50
N ILE A 385 -8.19 41.77 -74.27
CA ILE A 385 -9.41 41.18 -73.71
C ILE A 385 -9.64 41.67 -72.28
N LEU A 386 -8.63 41.68 -71.43
CA LEU A 386 -8.79 42.20 -70.07
C LEU A 386 -9.12 43.70 -70.10
N LYS A 387 -8.55 44.46 -71.03
CA LYS A 387 -8.81 45.91 -71.12
C LYS A 387 -10.26 46.19 -71.52
N ASP A 388 -10.82 45.41 -72.42
CA ASP A 388 -12.19 45.58 -72.89
C ASP A 388 -13.20 44.97 -71.93
N TYR A 389 -12.91 43.79 -71.39
CA TYR A 389 -13.82 43.09 -70.49
C TYR A 389 -13.92 43.78 -69.13
N LEU A 390 -12.80 44.27 -68.57
CA LEU A 390 -12.81 44.99 -67.29
C LEU A 390 -13.55 46.34 -67.35
N GLN A 391 -13.72 46.96 -68.53
CA GLN A 391 -14.53 48.18 -68.65
C GLN A 391 -16.02 47.95 -68.33
N GLN A 392 -16.50 46.72 -68.42
CA GLN A 392 -17.89 46.37 -68.13
C GLN A 392 -18.17 46.23 -66.62
N TYR A 393 -17.13 46.14 -65.81
CA TYR A 393 -17.21 45.95 -64.37
C TYR A 393 -16.63 47.15 -63.62
N PRO A 394 -17.12 47.46 -62.41
CA PRO A 394 -16.55 48.53 -61.58
C PRO A 394 -15.16 48.15 -61.04
N GLU A 395 -14.30 49.15 -60.77
CA GLU A 395 -12.88 48.94 -60.42
C GLU A 395 -12.65 47.98 -59.22
N TYR A 396 -13.57 47.94 -58.26
CA TYR A 396 -13.42 47.07 -57.07
C TYR A 396 -13.52 45.58 -57.38
N GLN A 397 -14.15 45.18 -58.49
CA GLN A 397 -14.23 43.77 -58.93
C GLN A 397 -13.14 43.40 -59.94
N HIS A 398 -12.32 44.36 -60.37
CA HIS A 398 -11.38 44.14 -61.47
C HIS A 398 -10.39 43.03 -61.17
N PHE A 399 -9.93 42.90 -59.92
CA PHE A 399 -8.97 41.87 -59.56
C PHE A 399 -9.58 40.46 -59.70
N ASP A 400 -10.75 40.23 -59.11
CA ASP A 400 -11.39 38.91 -59.12
C ASP A 400 -11.82 38.51 -60.53
N VAL A 401 -12.42 39.44 -61.28
CA VAL A 401 -12.83 39.21 -62.67
C VAL A 401 -11.59 38.98 -63.56
N ALA A 402 -10.52 39.76 -63.40
CA ALA A 402 -9.29 39.53 -64.16
C ALA A 402 -8.67 38.17 -63.83
N ARG A 403 -8.64 37.80 -62.54
CA ARG A 403 -8.12 36.50 -62.10
C ARG A 403 -8.92 35.35 -62.71
N MET A 404 -10.25 35.40 -62.64
CA MET A 404 -11.12 34.37 -63.22
C MET A 404 -10.96 34.30 -64.75
N LEU A 405 -10.87 35.45 -65.42
CA LEU A 405 -10.71 35.50 -66.87
C LEU A 405 -9.36 34.94 -67.32
N VAL A 406 -8.28 35.21 -66.58
CA VAL A 406 -6.97 34.59 -66.85
C VAL A 406 -7.03 33.08 -66.59
N ASP A 407 -7.62 32.64 -65.48
CA ASP A 407 -7.70 31.22 -65.16
C ASP A 407 -8.53 30.44 -66.21
N GLN A 408 -9.64 31.01 -66.67
CA GLN A 408 -10.46 30.42 -67.73
C GLN A 408 -9.76 30.47 -69.10
N ALA A 409 -9.05 31.55 -69.42
CA ALA A 409 -8.33 31.66 -70.68
C ALA A 409 -7.19 30.64 -70.81
N VAL A 410 -6.41 30.43 -69.74
CA VAL A 410 -5.33 29.44 -69.73
C VAL A 410 -5.85 28.01 -69.86
N ARG A 411 -7.07 27.73 -69.38
CA ARG A 411 -7.70 26.41 -69.55
C ARG A 411 -8.11 26.12 -70.98
N LEU A 412 -8.33 27.14 -71.81
CA LEU A 412 -8.82 26.96 -73.17
C LEU A 412 -7.73 26.57 -74.17
N GLY A 413 -6.47 26.87 -73.89
CA GLY A 413 -5.40 26.64 -74.85
C GLY A 413 -4.06 27.15 -74.37
N TYR A 414 -3.05 26.98 -75.19
CA TYR A 414 -1.70 27.44 -74.91
C TYR A 414 -1.12 28.23 -76.08
N SER A 415 -0.07 28.99 -75.80
CA SER A 415 0.66 29.74 -76.81
C SER A 415 1.72 28.87 -77.47
N ALA A 416 1.72 28.80 -78.81
CA ALA A 416 2.80 28.18 -79.58
C ALA A 416 4.16 28.84 -79.32
N ALA A 417 4.16 30.14 -79.00
CA ALA A 417 5.38 30.88 -78.68
C ALA A 417 6.01 30.46 -77.34
N GLU A 418 5.22 29.96 -76.38
CA GLU A 418 5.75 29.40 -75.12
C GLU A 418 6.47 28.07 -75.36
N LEU A 419 5.90 27.19 -76.20
CA LEU A 419 6.55 25.92 -76.58
C LEU A 419 7.82 26.11 -77.42
N GLY A 420 7.88 27.20 -78.19
CA GLY A 420 9.06 27.57 -78.98
C GLY A 420 10.24 28.15 -78.17
N GLY A 421 10.12 28.24 -76.84
CA GLY A 421 11.18 28.76 -75.96
C GLY A 421 11.46 30.24 -76.13
N VAL A 422 10.50 31.00 -76.67
CA VAL A 422 10.65 32.45 -76.86
C VAL A 422 10.70 33.15 -75.50
N ARG A 423 11.56 34.16 -75.37
CA ARG A 423 11.70 34.95 -74.12
C ARG A 423 10.35 35.56 -73.72
N HIS A 424 10.04 35.56 -72.41
CA HIS A 424 8.79 36.08 -71.87
C HIS A 424 8.41 37.47 -72.44
N PRO A 425 7.11 37.72 -72.70
CA PRO A 425 6.68 38.95 -73.33
C PRO A 425 6.81 40.12 -72.34
N LYS A 426 6.87 41.35 -72.83
CA LYS A 426 6.87 42.53 -71.93
C LYS A 426 5.48 42.70 -71.31
N TRP A 427 5.44 43.18 -70.07
CA TRP A 427 4.20 43.59 -69.40
C TRP A 427 3.44 44.62 -70.23
N LYS A 428 2.22 44.28 -70.66
CA LYS A 428 1.32 45.17 -71.41
C LYS A 428 0.32 45.83 -70.45
N PRO A 429 0.06 47.14 -70.55
CA PRO A 429 -0.90 47.82 -69.69
C PRO A 429 -2.35 47.49 -70.06
N ILE A 430 -3.16 47.20 -69.05
CA ILE A 430 -4.59 46.90 -69.18
C ILE A 430 -5.45 48.13 -68.85
N ASN A 431 -5.01 48.97 -67.91
CA ASN A 431 -5.72 50.20 -67.55
C ASN A 431 -4.75 51.38 -67.33
N ASN A 432 -5.31 52.57 -67.16
CA ASN A 432 -4.53 53.80 -66.94
C ASN A 432 -4.05 53.97 -65.49
N SER A 433 -4.57 53.16 -64.55
CA SER A 433 -4.25 53.18 -63.11
C SER A 433 -3.07 52.28 -62.73
N GLY A 434 -2.44 51.60 -63.70
CA GLY A 434 -1.16 50.91 -63.54
C GLY A 434 -1.21 49.38 -63.59
N ALA A 435 -2.39 48.78 -63.80
CA ALA A 435 -2.52 47.33 -63.97
C ALA A 435 -1.94 46.89 -65.32
N LYS A 436 -1.18 45.80 -65.29
CA LYS A 436 -0.49 45.23 -66.45
C LYS A 436 -0.62 43.72 -66.44
N VAL A 437 -0.65 43.11 -67.62
CA VAL A 437 -0.57 41.66 -67.79
C VAL A 437 0.61 41.28 -68.67
N GLN A 438 1.22 40.16 -68.30
CA GLN A 438 2.28 39.51 -69.04
C GLN A 438 1.77 38.14 -69.44
N ALA A 439 1.36 38.00 -70.70
CA ALA A 439 0.91 36.74 -71.28
C ALA A 439 1.31 36.71 -72.75
N HIS A 440 1.64 35.53 -73.26
CA HIS A 440 1.71 35.32 -74.70
C HIS A 440 0.28 35.21 -75.27
N VAL A 441 0.15 35.46 -76.57
CA VAL A 441 -1.13 35.30 -77.27
C VAL A 441 -1.42 33.80 -77.40
N ILE A 442 -2.60 33.37 -76.94
CA ILE A 442 -3.04 31.97 -77.08
C ILE A 442 -3.54 31.78 -78.51
N ASP A 443 -2.84 30.98 -79.28
CA ASP A 443 -3.10 30.73 -80.70
C ASP A 443 -3.40 29.24 -81.00
N GLN A 444 -3.24 28.36 -80.02
CA GLN A 444 -3.62 26.95 -80.09
C GLN A 444 -4.63 26.61 -78.99
N TYR A 445 -5.78 26.06 -79.39
CA TYR A 445 -6.90 25.68 -78.52
C TYR A 445 -7.18 24.17 -78.53
#